data_AF-A0A959QV24-F1
#
_entry.id   AF-A0A959QV24-F1
#
_cell.length_a   1.000
_cell.length_b   1.000
_cell.length_c   1.000
_cell.angle_alpha   90.00
_cell.angle_beta   90.00
_cell.angle_gamma   90.00
#
_symmetry.space_group_name_H-M   'P 1'
#
loop_
_entity.id
_entity.type
_entity.pdbx_description
1 polymer ?
#
loop_
_entity_poly.entity_id
_entity_poly.type
_entity_poly.pdbx_seq_one_letter_code
_entity_poly.pdbx_strand_id
1 'polypeptide(L)'
;MKIDRTNVDDLNVQIAIEIEPTDYKDKFDDEIKKLKNKVSLKGFRKGKTPDRVIVQMYGNSVLADVVSEKLQKSIYEYIDQEKIKILGAPVRATDNDYFDPDTKSLKSYKFNFELGLQPDFEVHGIDKDSTYMMPEIVITDDLIDKDYEALLKRNALRSDAKSFDGADDTLLSFESKEMEGDAVKKDGWQMAFDVLYKDIADESLKAALINATLNQKYIIEDIYKIENKGEDFIRKYILSLDDKDDRVINPKFELELKQIQEMKAPEVNEEFLEKVFGKEVKNEAEAREFIKKEIEKYYTTQSNNYLDNSIYEN
;
A
#
# COMPACT_ATOMS: atom_id res chain seq x y z
N MET A 1 41.64 4.86 -33.66
CA MET A 1 40.45 5.32 -32.92
C MET A 1 40.69 6.72 -32.38
N LYS A 2 39.70 7.61 -32.54
CA LYS A 2 39.72 8.96 -31.97
C LYS A 2 38.51 9.15 -31.06
N ILE A 3 38.70 9.82 -29.93
CA ILE A 3 37.64 10.15 -28.99
C ILE A 3 37.74 11.63 -28.69
N ASP A 4 36.67 12.37 -28.97
CA ASP A 4 36.56 13.80 -28.70
C ASP A 4 35.44 14.03 -27.69
N ARG A 5 35.72 14.85 -26.66
CA ARG A 5 34.74 15.28 -25.65
C ARG A 5 34.36 16.72 -25.90
N THR A 6 33.06 16.99 -25.90
CA THR A 6 32.49 18.34 -25.93
C THR A 6 31.59 18.52 -24.72
N ASN A 7 31.77 19.58 -23.94
CA ASN A 7 30.83 19.92 -22.87
C ASN A 7 29.65 20.67 -23.50
N VAL A 8 28.43 20.18 -23.25
CA VAL A 8 27.19 20.81 -23.74
C VAL A 8 26.71 21.86 -22.72
N ASP A 9 26.69 21.46 -21.45
CA ASP A 9 26.46 22.33 -20.29
C ASP A 9 27.20 21.76 -19.05
N ASP A 10 26.87 22.26 -17.85
CA ASP A 10 27.52 21.89 -16.60
C ASP A 10 27.36 20.39 -16.25
N LEU A 11 26.26 19.76 -16.66
CA LEU A 11 25.92 18.37 -16.32
C LEU A 11 25.77 17.45 -17.53
N ASN A 12 25.98 17.94 -18.75
CA ASN A 12 25.85 17.15 -19.97
C ASN A 12 27.10 17.27 -20.85
N VAL A 13 27.62 16.13 -21.28
CA VAL A 13 28.76 16.06 -22.21
C VAL A 13 28.45 15.15 -23.39
N GLN A 14 28.97 15.51 -24.55
CA GLN A 14 28.92 14.71 -25.76
C GLN A 14 30.29 14.07 -26.02
N ILE A 15 30.33 12.75 -26.20
CA ILE A 15 31.52 11.99 -26.57
C ILE A 15 31.37 11.49 -28.01
N ALA A 16 32.21 11.99 -28.90
CA ALA A 16 32.30 11.52 -30.27
C ALA A 16 33.42 10.48 -30.40
N ILE A 17 33.08 9.27 -30.84
CA ILE A 17 34.02 8.18 -31.07
C ILE A 17 34.09 7.91 -32.57
N GLU A 18 35.28 8.09 -33.15
CA GLU A 18 35.59 7.66 -34.51
C GLU A 18 36.37 6.32 -34.47
N ILE A 19 35.74 5.28 -35.01
CA ILE A 19 36.34 3.96 -35.18
C ILE A 19 36.82 3.84 -36.64
N GLU A 20 38.13 3.75 -36.82
CA GLU A 20 38.79 3.63 -38.12
C GLU A 20 38.96 2.15 -38.51
N PRO A 21 39.15 1.82 -39.80
CA PRO A 21 39.37 0.44 -40.24
C PRO A 21 40.45 -0.31 -39.48
N THR A 22 41.53 0.37 -39.07
CA THR A 22 42.62 -0.21 -38.28
C THR A 22 42.19 -0.69 -36.89
N ASP A 23 41.08 -0.17 -36.34
CA ASP A 23 40.60 -0.51 -35.00
C ASP A 23 39.76 -1.80 -34.96
N TYR A 24 39.21 -2.22 -36.09
CA TYR A 24 38.28 -3.35 -36.16
C TYR A 24 38.64 -4.42 -37.20
N LYS A 25 39.47 -4.11 -38.20
CA LYS A 25 39.73 -5.02 -39.34
C LYS A 25 40.31 -6.36 -38.90
N ASP A 26 41.30 -6.37 -38.01
CA ASP A 26 41.94 -7.61 -37.57
C ASP A 26 40.96 -8.50 -36.81
N LYS A 27 40.15 -7.91 -35.93
CA LYS A 27 39.10 -8.61 -35.20
C LYS A 27 38.01 -9.14 -36.14
N PHE A 28 37.63 -8.35 -37.15
CA PHE A 28 36.70 -8.78 -38.20
C PHE A 28 37.24 -9.98 -38.98
N ASP A 29 38.49 -9.93 -39.45
CA ASP A 29 39.12 -11.01 -40.18
C ASP A 29 39.18 -12.30 -39.33
N ASP A 30 39.44 -12.18 -38.03
CA ASP A 30 39.45 -13.30 -37.10
C ASP A 30 38.06 -13.88 -36.82
N GLU A 31 37.03 -13.05 -36.68
CA GLU A 31 35.64 -13.51 -36.55
C GLU A 31 35.15 -14.21 -37.83
N ILE A 32 35.54 -13.73 -39.02
CA ILE A 32 35.26 -14.41 -40.29
C ILE A 32 35.91 -15.80 -40.35
N LYS A 33 37.18 -15.94 -39.92
CA LYS A 33 37.85 -17.25 -39.84
C LYS A 33 37.15 -18.19 -38.86
N LYS A 34 36.74 -17.70 -37.68
CA LYS A 34 35.99 -18.48 -36.70
C LYS A 34 34.64 -18.93 -37.27
N LEU A 35 33.92 -18.02 -37.93
CA LEU A 35 32.62 -18.29 -38.53
C LEU A 35 32.71 -19.34 -39.63
N LYS A 36 33.72 -19.25 -40.51
CA LYS A 36 33.99 -20.23 -41.57
C LYS A 36 34.12 -21.67 -41.05
N ASN A 37 34.72 -21.85 -39.87
CA ASN A 37 34.87 -23.18 -39.26
C ASN A 37 33.57 -23.70 -38.64
N LYS A 38 32.62 -22.82 -38.30
CA LYS A 38 31.34 -23.16 -37.68
C LYS A 38 30.25 -23.43 -38.71
N VAL A 39 30.13 -22.58 -39.74
CA VAL A 39 29.02 -22.61 -40.71
C VAL A 39 29.20 -23.75 -41.72
N SER A 40 28.10 -24.42 -42.05
CA SER A 40 28.02 -25.37 -43.17
C SER A 40 27.18 -24.73 -44.28
N LEU A 41 27.77 -24.55 -45.46
CA LEU A 41 27.10 -23.99 -46.63
C LEU A 41 26.91 -25.06 -47.70
N LYS A 42 25.73 -25.09 -48.31
CA LYS A 42 25.41 -26.03 -49.39
C LYS A 42 26.42 -25.86 -50.54
N GLY A 43 27.05 -26.97 -50.95
CA GLY A 43 28.09 -26.98 -51.97
C GLY A 43 29.53 -26.86 -51.45
N PHE A 44 29.74 -26.57 -50.16
CA PHE A 44 31.08 -26.49 -49.56
C PHE A 44 31.21 -27.41 -48.33
N ARG A 45 32.33 -28.13 -48.25
CA ARG A 45 32.67 -28.89 -47.04
C ARG A 45 32.96 -27.92 -45.90
N LYS A 46 32.46 -28.20 -44.70
CA LYS A 46 32.66 -27.40 -43.48
C LYS A 46 34.14 -26.98 -43.32
N GLY A 47 34.39 -25.70 -43.08
CA GLY A 47 35.73 -25.10 -42.96
C GLY A 47 36.50 -24.90 -44.27
N LYS A 48 35.98 -25.34 -45.42
CA LYS A 48 36.61 -25.19 -46.75
C LYS A 48 35.91 -24.17 -47.67
N THR A 49 34.88 -23.48 -47.20
CA THR A 49 34.28 -22.37 -47.94
C THR A 49 35.31 -21.23 -48.11
N PRO A 50 35.49 -20.67 -49.32
CA PRO A 50 36.32 -19.48 -49.52
C PRO A 50 35.82 -18.28 -48.70
N ASP A 51 36.75 -17.50 -48.16
CA ASP A 51 36.45 -16.37 -47.27
C ASP A 51 35.57 -15.33 -47.97
N ARG A 52 35.79 -15.10 -49.27
CA ARG A 52 34.97 -14.22 -50.12
C ARG A 52 33.48 -14.58 -50.08
N VAL A 53 33.13 -15.87 -50.08
CA VAL A 53 31.72 -16.31 -50.04
C VAL A 53 31.13 -16.08 -48.65
N ILE A 54 31.90 -16.32 -47.59
CA ILE A 54 31.47 -16.07 -46.21
C ILE A 54 31.25 -14.58 -45.97
N VAL A 55 32.19 -13.73 -46.40
CA VAL A 55 32.09 -12.27 -46.32
C VAL A 55 30.89 -11.75 -47.10
N GLN A 56 30.61 -12.30 -48.30
CA GLN A 56 29.44 -11.89 -49.08
C GLN A 56 28.11 -12.18 -48.39
N MET A 57 28.01 -13.27 -47.62
CA MET A 57 26.76 -13.68 -46.97
C MET A 57 26.60 -13.09 -45.55
N TYR A 58 27.69 -13.00 -44.79
CA TYR A 58 27.65 -12.67 -43.36
C TYR A 58 28.52 -11.46 -42.98
N GLY A 59 29.34 -10.97 -43.91
CA GLY A 59 30.37 -9.97 -43.63
C GLY A 59 29.83 -8.69 -43.03
N ASN A 60 28.75 -8.13 -43.58
CA ASN A 60 28.20 -6.88 -43.05
C ASN A 60 27.64 -7.05 -41.62
N SER A 61 27.03 -8.21 -41.31
CA SER A 61 26.56 -8.50 -39.95
C SER A 61 27.71 -8.68 -38.97
N VAL A 62 28.73 -9.44 -39.34
CA VAL A 62 29.93 -9.64 -38.49
C VAL A 62 30.65 -8.32 -38.28
N LEU A 63 30.73 -7.47 -39.32
CA LEU A 63 31.30 -6.14 -39.21
C LEU A 63 30.47 -5.25 -38.26
N ALA A 64 29.14 -5.33 -38.33
CA ALA A 64 28.24 -4.62 -37.41
C ALA A 64 28.51 -4.99 -35.95
N ASP A 65 28.60 -6.29 -35.66
CA ASP A 65 28.85 -6.81 -34.31
C ASP A 65 30.22 -6.38 -33.79
N VAL A 66 31.27 -6.52 -34.61
CA VAL A 66 32.64 -6.16 -34.23
C VAL A 66 32.77 -4.67 -33.93
N VAL A 67 32.18 -3.81 -34.78
CA VAL A 67 32.21 -2.35 -34.57
C VAL A 67 31.38 -1.98 -33.34
N SER A 68 30.20 -2.57 -33.15
CA SER A 68 29.35 -2.29 -31.98
C SER A 68 30.01 -2.71 -30.67
N GLU A 69 30.64 -3.89 -30.62
CA GLU A 69 31.37 -4.35 -29.44
C GLU A 69 32.58 -3.46 -29.15
N LYS A 70 33.33 -3.08 -30.20
CA LYS A 70 34.46 -2.15 -30.06
C LYS A 70 33.98 -0.80 -29.54
N LEU A 71 32.88 -0.28 -30.05
CA LEU A 71 32.29 0.99 -29.63
C LEU A 71 31.90 0.95 -28.16
N GLN A 72 31.11 -0.05 -27.76
CA GLN A 72 30.65 -0.19 -26.38
C GLN A 72 31.83 -0.31 -25.41
N LYS A 73 32.83 -1.12 -25.75
CA LYS A 73 34.03 -1.25 -24.93
C LYS A 73 34.78 0.08 -24.81
N SER A 74 34.94 0.79 -25.92
CA SER A 74 35.75 2.01 -25.97
C SER A 74 35.12 3.17 -25.20
N ILE A 75 33.78 3.34 -25.23
CA ILE A 75 33.12 4.38 -24.45
C ILE A 75 33.29 4.16 -22.93
N TYR A 76 33.12 2.92 -22.45
CA TYR A 76 33.29 2.62 -21.03
C TYR A 76 34.76 2.67 -20.58
N GLU A 77 35.69 2.22 -21.42
CA GLU A 77 37.13 2.38 -21.15
C GLU A 77 37.51 3.85 -21.03
N TYR A 78 36.98 4.72 -21.90
CA TYR A 78 37.23 6.16 -21.84
C TYR A 78 36.65 6.79 -20.56
N ILE A 79 35.41 6.45 -20.20
CA ILE A 79 34.76 6.92 -18.96
C ILE A 79 35.59 6.56 -17.73
N ASP A 80 36.11 5.33 -17.67
CA ASP A 80 36.94 4.86 -16.55
C ASP A 80 38.32 5.53 -16.51
N GLN A 81 38.99 5.61 -17.65
CA GLN A 81 40.32 6.23 -17.77
C GLN A 81 40.31 7.71 -17.38
N GLU A 82 39.31 8.45 -17.85
CA GLU A 82 39.13 9.87 -17.53
C GLU A 82 38.40 10.10 -16.20
N LYS A 83 38.02 9.02 -15.50
CA LYS A 83 37.29 9.04 -14.21
C LYS A 83 36.04 9.93 -14.25
N ILE A 84 35.31 9.86 -15.36
CA ILE A 84 34.10 10.65 -15.56
C ILE A 84 32.99 10.05 -14.70
N LYS A 85 32.55 10.78 -13.69
CA LYS A 85 31.39 10.38 -12.88
C LYS A 85 30.13 10.65 -13.70
N ILE A 86 29.43 9.59 -14.08
CA ILE A 86 28.19 9.69 -14.86
C ILE A 86 26.98 9.23 -14.06
N LEU A 87 25.82 9.80 -14.39
CA LEU A 87 24.51 9.33 -13.93
C LEU A 87 23.86 8.50 -15.04
N GLY A 88 23.67 7.21 -14.78
CA GLY A 88 23.08 6.27 -15.74
C GLY A 88 24.09 5.77 -16.79
N ALA A 89 23.58 5.34 -17.94
CA ALA A 89 24.37 4.80 -19.03
C ALA A 89 24.51 5.82 -20.18
N PRO A 90 25.63 5.82 -20.94
CA PRO A 90 25.76 6.65 -22.13
C PRO A 90 24.65 6.37 -23.14
N VAL A 91 24.00 7.42 -23.64
CA VAL A 91 22.92 7.31 -24.62
C VAL A 91 23.45 7.77 -25.98
N ARG A 92 23.04 7.14 -27.08
CA ARG A 92 23.40 7.62 -28.42
C ARG A 92 22.71 8.95 -28.68
N ALA A 93 23.47 9.95 -29.15
CA ALA A 93 22.93 11.23 -29.57
C ALA A 93 21.95 11.06 -30.74
N THR A 94 21.00 11.98 -30.87
CA THR A 94 19.96 11.92 -31.92
C THR A 94 20.47 12.25 -33.32
N ASP A 95 21.61 12.92 -33.42
CA ASP A 95 22.24 13.41 -34.66
C ASP A 95 23.25 12.42 -35.28
N ASN A 96 23.27 11.18 -34.81
CA ASN A 96 24.17 10.15 -35.34
C ASN A 96 23.87 9.83 -36.81
N ASP A 97 24.93 9.72 -37.61
CA ASP A 97 24.83 9.17 -38.97
C ASP A 97 24.29 7.73 -38.93
N TYR A 98 23.57 7.36 -39.99
CA TYR A 98 23.08 5.99 -40.13
C TYR A 98 24.25 5.00 -40.20
N PHE A 99 24.22 3.99 -39.32
CA PHE A 99 25.25 2.97 -39.29
C PHE A 99 25.05 1.96 -40.44
N ASP A 100 25.85 2.12 -41.49
CA ASP A 100 25.82 1.28 -42.69
C ASP A 100 27.13 0.50 -42.88
N PRO A 101 27.25 -0.73 -42.33
CA PRO A 101 28.44 -1.55 -42.47
C PRO A 101 28.59 -2.09 -43.90
N ASP A 102 29.69 -1.76 -44.57
CA ASP A 102 30.00 -2.25 -45.92
C ASP A 102 31.38 -2.92 -45.99
N THR A 103 31.37 -4.24 -46.17
CA THR A 103 32.59 -5.03 -46.34
C THR A 103 33.29 -4.83 -47.69
N LYS A 104 32.66 -4.19 -48.68
CA LYS A 104 33.28 -3.84 -49.96
C LYS A 104 34.13 -2.57 -49.86
N SER A 105 33.80 -1.69 -48.91
CA SER A 105 34.48 -0.43 -48.69
C SER A 105 34.59 -0.16 -47.19
N LEU A 106 35.64 -0.67 -46.56
CA LEU A 106 35.92 -0.39 -45.15
C LEU A 106 36.16 1.11 -44.96
N LYS A 107 35.36 1.72 -44.08
CA LYS A 107 35.31 3.16 -43.82
C LYS A 107 35.32 3.42 -42.32
N SER A 108 35.66 4.65 -41.92
CA SER A 108 35.50 5.07 -40.53
C SER A 108 34.02 5.20 -40.16
N TYR A 109 33.69 4.91 -38.90
CA TYR A 109 32.36 5.12 -38.34
C TYR A 109 32.45 6.09 -37.17
N LYS A 110 31.64 7.15 -37.21
CA LYS A 110 31.54 8.13 -36.12
C LYS A 110 30.27 7.87 -35.33
N PHE A 111 30.39 7.86 -34.00
CA PHE A 111 29.27 7.73 -33.09
C PHE A 111 29.35 8.80 -31.99
N ASN A 112 28.29 9.55 -31.83
CA ASN A 112 28.12 10.54 -30.77
C ASN A 112 27.29 9.93 -29.62
N PHE A 113 27.76 10.10 -28.39
CA PHE A 113 27.05 9.72 -27.17
C PHE A 113 26.84 10.94 -26.29
N GLU A 114 25.69 11.00 -25.62
CA GLU A 114 25.38 11.96 -24.56
C GLU A 114 25.50 11.26 -23.20
N LEU A 115 26.21 11.92 -22.28
CA LEU A 115 26.46 11.43 -20.93
C LEU A 115 25.96 12.51 -19.96
N GLY A 116 25.08 12.12 -19.04
CA GLY A 116 24.76 12.92 -17.86
C GLY A 116 25.87 12.77 -16.83
N LEU A 117 26.46 13.87 -16.39
CA LEU A 117 27.45 13.92 -15.35
C LEU A 117 26.80 13.85 -13.97
N GLN A 118 27.48 13.21 -13.02
CA GLN A 118 27.11 13.34 -11.63
C GLN A 118 27.42 14.76 -11.15
N PRO A 119 26.44 15.50 -10.60
CA PRO A 119 26.71 16.80 -10.02
C PRO A 119 27.59 16.63 -8.78
N ASP A 120 28.52 17.55 -8.61
CA ASP A 120 29.18 17.76 -7.32
C ASP A 120 28.27 18.66 -6.48
N PHE A 121 28.01 18.25 -5.23
CA PHE A 121 27.25 19.04 -4.26
C PHE A 121 27.86 18.84 -2.87
N GLU A 122 27.66 19.84 -2.02
CA GLU A 122 28.02 19.78 -0.60
C GLU A 122 26.79 19.35 0.20
N VAL A 123 26.97 18.45 1.15
CA VAL A 123 25.90 18.06 2.08
C VAL A 123 25.95 19.01 3.26
N HIS A 124 24.90 19.82 3.41
CA HIS A 124 24.73 20.70 4.57
C HIS A 124 23.94 19.99 5.68
N GLY A 125 23.99 20.53 6.90
CA GLY A 125 23.15 20.04 8.00
C GLY A 125 23.68 18.79 8.72
N ILE A 126 24.81 18.19 8.32
CA ILE A 126 25.39 17.02 9.00
C ILE A 126 26.64 17.35 9.84
N ASP A 127 26.90 18.63 10.05
CA ASP A 127 28.05 19.09 10.83
C ASP A 127 27.87 18.76 12.32
N LYS A 128 28.98 18.74 13.07
CA LYS A 128 28.96 18.46 14.53
C LYS A 128 28.11 19.46 15.32
N ASP A 129 27.94 20.65 14.78
CA ASP A 129 27.18 21.74 15.39
C ASP A 129 25.70 21.74 14.94
N SER A 130 25.31 20.85 14.02
CA SER A 130 23.92 20.69 13.61
C SER A 130 23.11 20.04 14.73
N THR A 131 22.02 20.69 15.11
CA THR A 131 21.11 20.21 16.15
C THR A 131 19.72 20.00 15.58
N TYR A 132 19.15 18.84 15.86
CA TYR A 132 17.79 18.49 15.47
C TYR A 132 16.96 18.15 16.70
N MET A 133 15.68 18.47 16.63
CA MET A 133 14.75 18.17 17.72
C MET A 133 14.33 16.70 17.61
N MET A 134 14.54 15.95 18.69
CA MET A 134 13.95 14.64 18.91
C MET A 134 13.05 14.75 20.13
N PRO A 135 11.72 14.75 19.97
CA PRO A 135 10.80 14.77 21.10
C PRO A 135 11.02 13.54 21.99
N GLU A 136 10.99 13.73 23.31
CA GLU A 136 10.89 12.63 24.27
C GLU A 136 9.52 12.69 24.91
N ILE A 137 8.69 11.67 24.67
CA ILE A 137 7.33 11.62 25.18
C ILE A 137 7.32 10.88 26.51
N VAL A 138 6.96 11.58 27.57
CA VAL A 138 6.81 10.99 28.91
C VAL A 138 5.50 10.22 28.98
N ILE A 139 5.58 8.92 29.26
CA ILE A 139 4.39 8.11 29.51
C ILE A 139 3.91 8.31 30.94
N THR A 140 2.73 8.90 31.06
CA THR A 140 2.06 9.12 32.34
C THR A 140 1.10 7.98 32.68
N ASP A 141 0.84 7.76 33.97
CA ASP A 141 -0.14 6.76 34.43
C ASP A 141 -1.54 7.00 33.83
N ASP A 142 -1.99 8.26 33.69
CA ASP A 142 -3.27 8.61 33.05
C ASP A 142 -3.39 8.11 31.59
N LEU A 143 -2.27 8.06 30.87
CA LEU A 143 -2.26 7.57 29.49
C LEU A 143 -2.41 6.04 29.46
N ILE A 144 -1.73 5.36 30.39
CA ILE A 144 -1.83 3.91 30.55
C ILE A 144 -3.26 3.53 31.00
N ASP A 145 -3.84 4.29 31.94
CA ASP A 145 -5.22 4.11 32.41
C ASP A 145 -6.22 4.22 31.26
N LYS A 146 -6.12 5.29 30.46
CA LYS A 146 -7.01 5.50 29.30
C LYS A 146 -6.92 4.37 28.28
N ASP A 147 -5.71 3.93 27.94
CA ASP A 147 -5.51 2.83 27.00
C ASP A 147 -6.03 1.50 27.57
N TYR A 148 -5.83 1.27 28.86
CA TYR A 148 -6.34 0.09 29.56
C TYR A 148 -7.88 0.08 29.61
N GLU A 149 -8.51 1.19 29.96
CA GLU A 149 -9.98 1.34 29.96
C GLU A 149 -10.57 1.16 28.55
N ALA A 150 -9.93 1.76 27.52
CA ALA A 150 -10.34 1.58 26.14
C ALA A 150 -10.21 0.12 25.69
N LEU A 151 -9.17 -0.58 26.14
CA LEU A 151 -8.96 -2.00 25.89
C LEU A 151 -10.04 -2.87 26.55
N LEU A 152 -10.42 -2.58 27.80
CA LEU A 152 -11.54 -3.25 28.48
C LEU A 152 -12.86 -2.98 27.77
N LYS A 153 -13.13 -1.73 27.38
CA LYS A 153 -14.35 -1.36 26.65
C LYS A 153 -14.45 -2.07 25.30
N ARG A 154 -13.35 -2.16 24.54
CA ARG A 154 -13.31 -2.86 23.25
C ARG A 154 -13.56 -4.37 23.39
N ASN A 155 -13.26 -4.94 24.55
CA ASN A 155 -13.48 -6.36 24.84
C ASN A 155 -14.68 -6.61 25.77
N ALA A 156 -15.52 -5.61 26.01
CA ALA A 156 -16.72 -5.76 26.81
C ALA A 156 -17.65 -6.80 26.19
N LEU A 157 -18.27 -7.60 27.06
CA LEU A 157 -19.18 -8.68 26.67
C LEU A 157 -20.61 -8.24 26.94
N ARG A 158 -21.54 -8.70 26.10
CA ARG A 158 -22.98 -8.53 26.36
C ARG A 158 -23.39 -9.46 27.50
N SER A 159 -24.04 -8.90 28.51
CA SER A 159 -24.64 -9.67 29.61
C SER A 159 -26.11 -9.29 29.78
N ASP A 160 -26.95 -10.31 30.04
CA ASP A 160 -28.38 -10.09 30.24
C ASP A 160 -28.65 -9.33 31.56
N ALA A 161 -29.51 -8.32 31.48
CA ALA A 161 -29.97 -7.52 32.60
C ALA A 161 -31.47 -7.71 32.84
N LYS A 162 -31.92 -7.49 34.08
CA LYS A 162 -33.33 -7.62 34.48
C LYS A 162 -34.12 -6.31 34.32
N SER A 163 -33.42 -5.20 34.38
CA SER A 163 -33.96 -3.84 34.30
C SER A 163 -33.01 -2.98 33.50
N PHE A 164 -33.54 -2.06 32.71
CA PHE A 164 -32.74 -1.16 31.89
C PHE A 164 -32.48 0.16 32.63
N ASP A 165 -31.21 0.56 32.73
CA ASP A 165 -30.75 1.70 33.52
C ASP A 165 -30.53 3.00 32.71
N GLY A 166 -30.64 2.96 31.38
CA GLY A 166 -30.40 4.10 30.50
C GLY A 166 -29.04 4.13 29.81
N ALA A 167 -28.19 3.11 29.94
CA ALA A 167 -26.91 3.08 29.25
C ALA A 167 -27.05 3.06 27.70
N ASP A 168 -26.35 3.99 27.03
CA ASP A 168 -26.42 4.20 25.57
C ASP A 168 -26.10 2.96 24.73
N ASP A 169 -25.11 2.18 25.16
CA ASP A 169 -24.62 1.00 24.45
C ASP A 169 -25.41 -0.29 24.79
N THR A 170 -26.54 -0.18 25.50
CA THR A 170 -27.40 -1.32 25.83
C THR A 170 -28.24 -1.74 24.62
N LEU A 171 -28.20 -3.03 24.30
CA LEU A 171 -29.04 -3.63 23.27
C LEU A 171 -30.39 -4.03 23.87
N LEU A 172 -31.47 -3.60 23.23
CA LEU A 172 -32.84 -3.92 23.61
C LEU A 172 -33.47 -4.77 22.51
N SER A 173 -33.99 -5.94 22.88
CA SER A 173 -34.68 -6.84 21.95
C SER A 173 -36.17 -6.77 22.18
N PHE A 174 -36.93 -6.47 21.14
CA PHE A 174 -38.38 -6.35 21.18
C PHE A 174 -39.06 -7.42 20.34
N GLU A 175 -40.16 -7.97 20.84
CA GLU A 175 -41.18 -8.57 19.99
C GLU A 175 -42.18 -7.48 19.62
N SER A 176 -42.46 -7.32 18.32
CA SER A 176 -43.33 -6.27 17.80
C SER A 176 -44.59 -6.85 17.15
N LYS A 177 -45.72 -6.16 17.32
CA LYS A 177 -47.01 -6.53 16.72
C LYS A 177 -47.69 -5.29 16.13
N GLU A 178 -48.07 -5.38 14.86
CA GLU A 178 -48.79 -4.33 14.15
C GLU A 178 -50.13 -4.03 14.85
N MET A 179 -50.45 -2.76 15.02
CA MET A 179 -51.70 -2.32 15.63
C MET A 179 -52.70 -1.81 14.59
N GLU A 180 -53.99 -1.85 14.94
CA GLU A 180 -55.09 -1.22 14.22
C GLU A 180 -55.94 -0.44 15.23
N GLY A 181 -55.81 0.89 15.21
CA GLY A 181 -56.34 1.73 16.28
C GLY A 181 -55.65 1.42 17.63
N ASP A 182 -56.45 1.09 18.64
CA ASP A 182 -55.99 0.81 20.00
C ASP A 182 -55.81 -0.70 20.29
N ALA A 183 -55.98 -1.56 19.28
CA ALA A 183 -55.86 -3.01 19.42
C ALA A 183 -54.75 -3.58 18.51
N VAL A 184 -54.17 -4.72 18.92
CA VAL A 184 -53.30 -5.50 18.03
C VAL A 184 -54.13 -5.98 16.84
N LYS A 185 -53.62 -5.74 15.64
CA LYS A 185 -54.31 -6.10 14.39
C LYS A 185 -54.37 -7.61 14.24
N LYS A 186 -55.56 -8.14 14.00
CA LYS A 186 -55.75 -9.56 13.71
C LYS A 186 -55.05 -9.89 12.39
N ASP A 187 -54.21 -10.92 12.40
CA ASP A 187 -53.36 -11.31 11.27
C ASP A 187 -52.40 -10.18 10.80
N GLY A 188 -52.07 -9.24 11.69
CA GLY A 188 -51.09 -8.18 11.45
C GLY A 188 -49.64 -8.67 11.46
N TRP A 189 -48.72 -7.82 10.97
CA TRP A 189 -47.30 -8.14 10.93
C TRP A 189 -46.71 -8.26 12.33
N GLN A 190 -45.84 -9.26 12.53
CA GLN A 190 -45.17 -9.51 13.80
C GLN A 190 -43.75 -9.95 13.53
N MET A 191 -42.80 -9.42 14.30
CA MET A 191 -41.39 -9.77 14.16
C MET A 191 -40.61 -9.37 15.42
N ALA A 192 -39.40 -9.91 15.57
CA ALA A 192 -38.48 -9.50 16.61
C ALA A 192 -37.29 -8.74 16.02
N PHE A 193 -36.86 -7.69 16.69
CA PHE A 193 -35.68 -6.90 16.30
C PHE A 193 -34.90 -6.45 17.52
N ASP A 194 -33.62 -6.13 17.28
CA ASP A 194 -32.72 -5.57 18.27
C ASP A 194 -32.36 -4.14 17.90
N VAL A 195 -32.31 -3.25 18.88
CA VAL A 195 -31.88 -1.86 18.70
C VAL A 195 -31.01 -1.43 19.87
N LEU A 196 -29.93 -0.69 19.60
CA LEU A 196 -29.16 -0.06 20.68
C LEU A 196 -29.94 1.14 21.21
N TYR A 197 -29.96 1.34 22.52
CA TYR A 197 -30.71 2.43 23.14
C TYR A 197 -30.36 3.79 22.54
N LYS A 198 -29.07 4.08 22.30
CA LYS A 198 -28.62 5.33 21.67
C LYS A 198 -29.21 5.57 20.27
N ASP A 199 -29.47 4.50 19.52
CA ASP A 199 -29.95 4.56 18.14
C ASP A 199 -31.47 4.77 18.05
N ILE A 200 -32.21 4.55 19.16
CA ILE A 200 -33.64 4.85 19.22
C ILE A 200 -33.86 6.36 19.03
N ALA A 201 -34.63 6.74 18.02
CA ALA A 201 -34.93 8.12 17.67
C ALA A 201 -36.28 8.63 18.23
N ASP A 202 -37.19 7.73 18.60
CA ASP A 202 -38.45 8.12 19.26
C ASP A 202 -38.19 8.50 20.73
N GLU A 203 -38.24 9.80 21.01
CA GLU A 203 -37.97 10.36 22.34
C GLU A 203 -38.97 9.89 23.42
N SER A 204 -40.21 9.60 23.03
CA SER A 204 -41.24 9.15 23.98
C SER A 204 -40.97 7.71 24.42
N LEU A 205 -40.63 6.84 23.47
CA LEU A 205 -40.19 5.48 23.72
C LEU A 205 -38.88 5.48 24.52
N LYS A 206 -37.91 6.31 24.16
CA LYS A 206 -36.65 6.46 24.91
C LYS A 206 -36.88 6.78 26.38
N ALA A 207 -37.76 7.73 26.66
CA ALA A 207 -38.10 8.11 28.04
C ALA A 207 -38.84 6.99 28.78
N ALA A 208 -39.76 6.29 28.09
CA ALA A 208 -40.54 5.20 28.68
C ALA A 208 -39.70 3.96 28.99
N LEU A 209 -38.60 3.74 28.27
CA LEU A 209 -37.72 2.60 28.47
C LEU A 209 -36.85 2.73 29.72
N ILE A 210 -36.61 3.93 30.25
CA ILE A 210 -35.80 4.09 31.47
C ILE A 210 -36.47 3.36 32.66
N ASN A 211 -35.73 2.46 33.31
CA ASN A 211 -36.20 1.52 34.33
C ASN A 211 -37.17 0.43 33.83
N ALA A 212 -37.22 0.19 32.52
CA ALA A 212 -38.01 -0.87 31.94
C ALA A 212 -37.58 -2.25 32.47
N THR A 213 -38.54 -3.15 32.65
CA THR A 213 -38.31 -4.57 32.95
C THR A 213 -38.81 -5.44 31.81
N LEU A 214 -38.34 -6.69 31.78
CA LEU A 214 -38.75 -7.67 30.76
C LEU A 214 -40.27 -7.89 30.73
N ASN A 215 -40.77 -8.16 29.53
CA ASN A 215 -42.18 -8.36 29.14
C ASN A 215 -43.09 -7.13 29.34
N GLN A 216 -42.53 -5.95 29.63
CA GLN A 216 -43.29 -4.71 29.55
C GLN A 216 -43.56 -4.33 28.10
N LYS A 217 -44.74 -3.73 27.88
CA LYS A 217 -45.23 -3.36 26.57
C LYS A 217 -45.22 -1.85 26.38
N TYR A 218 -44.83 -1.43 25.20
CA TYR A 218 -44.71 -0.04 24.76
C TYR A 218 -45.44 0.12 23.44
N ILE A 219 -45.86 1.34 23.14
CA ILE A 219 -46.45 1.68 21.85
C ILE A 219 -45.52 2.64 21.15
N ILE A 220 -45.19 2.33 19.90
CA ILE A 220 -44.58 3.28 18.98
C ILE A 220 -45.61 3.64 17.92
N GLU A 221 -45.89 4.93 17.75
CA GLU A 221 -46.87 5.41 16.77
C GLU A 221 -46.37 5.26 15.33
N ASP A 222 -45.04 5.22 15.15
CA ASP A 222 -44.41 5.11 13.84
C ASP A 222 -43.09 4.32 13.92
N ILE A 223 -43.16 3.02 13.63
CA ILE A 223 -42.01 2.12 13.61
C ILE A 223 -40.93 2.57 12.61
N TYR A 224 -41.29 3.31 11.56
CA TYR A 224 -40.34 3.86 10.60
C TYR A 224 -39.47 4.99 11.16
N LYS A 225 -39.78 5.46 12.37
CA LYS A 225 -39.01 6.45 13.13
C LYS A 225 -38.30 5.86 14.34
N ILE A 226 -38.27 4.53 14.49
CA ILE A 226 -37.54 3.92 15.60
C ILE A 226 -36.04 4.22 15.52
N GLU A 227 -35.47 4.27 14.32
CA GLU A 227 -34.09 4.71 14.08
C GLU A 227 -34.06 5.77 12.96
N ASN A 228 -33.10 6.70 13.04
CA ASN A 228 -32.85 7.70 12.00
C ASN A 228 -32.09 7.12 10.79
N LYS A 229 -32.62 6.06 10.16
CA LYS A 229 -31.96 5.29 9.07
C LYS A 229 -32.74 5.22 7.76
N GLY A 230 -33.91 5.86 7.68
CA GLY A 230 -34.75 5.89 6.48
C GLY A 230 -35.61 4.63 6.31
N GLU A 231 -36.71 4.75 5.55
CA GLU A 231 -37.77 3.72 5.49
C GLU A 231 -37.25 2.36 4.99
N ASP A 232 -36.44 2.33 3.93
CA ASP A 232 -35.89 1.08 3.36
C ASP A 232 -35.06 0.29 4.38
N PHE A 233 -34.29 1.00 5.23
CA PHE A 233 -33.52 0.35 6.29
C PHE A 233 -34.44 -0.29 7.33
N ILE A 234 -35.47 0.42 7.78
CA ILE A 234 -36.44 -0.10 8.75
C ILE A 234 -37.18 -1.30 8.15
N ARG A 235 -37.66 -1.21 6.91
CA ARG A 235 -38.34 -2.32 6.23
C ARG A 235 -37.50 -3.60 6.26
N LYS A 236 -36.21 -3.48 5.95
CA LYS A 236 -35.30 -4.61 5.85
C LYS A 236 -34.80 -5.15 7.19
N TYR A 237 -34.34 -4.28 8.09
CA TYR A 237 -33.61 -4.69 9.30
C TYR A 237 -34.48 -4.70 10.55
N ILE A 238 -35.56 -3.90 10.57
CA ILE A 238 -36.49 -3.79 11.70
C ILE A 238 -37.84 -4.42 11.39
N LEU A 239 -38.24 -4.61 10.13
CA LEU A 239 -39.46 -5.33 9.78
C LEU A 239 -39.18 -6.65 9.06
N SER A 240 -37.92 -6.95 8.73
CA SER A 240 -37.51 -8.19 8.05
C SER A 240 -38.31 -8.46 6.77
N LEU A 241 -38.69 -7.39 6.06
CA LEU A 241 -39.35 -7.46 4.77
C LEU A 241 -38.30 -7.57 3.66
N ASP A 242 -38.51 -8.50 2.75
CA ASP A 242 -37.68 -8.64 1.56
C ASP A 242 -37.83 -7.41 0.64
N ASP A 243 -36.79 -7.10 -0.15
CA ASP A 243 -36.78 -5.96 -1.09
C ASP A 243 -37.92 -6.01 -2.14
N LYS A 244 -38.57 -7.16 -2.32
CA LYS A 244 -39.69 -7.38 -3.25
C LYS A 244 -41.06 -7.40 -2.56
N ASP A 245 -41.10 -7.27 -1.24
CA ASP A 245 -42.33 -7.27 -0.49
C ASP A 245 -42.99 -5.89 -0.56
N ASP A 246 -44.12 -5.81 -1.27
CA ASP A 246 -44.88 -4.57 -1.51
C ASP A 246 -46.02 -4.37 -0.51
N ARG A 247 -46.07 -5.16 0.57
CA ARG A 247 -47.09 -5.01 1.61
C ARG A 247 -46.99 -3.65 2.28
N VAL A 248 -48.15 -3.04 2.46
CA VAL A 248 -48.35 -1.83 3.24
C VAL A 248 -48.55 -2.24 4.69
N ILE A 249 -47.61 -1.83 5.55
CA ILE A 249 -47.62 -2.11 6.98
C ILE A 249 -48.09 -0.85 7.71
N ASN A 250 -49.02 -0.99 8.66
CA ASN A 250 -49.40 0.14 9.51
C ASN A 250 -48.19 0.59 10.34
N PRO A 251 -47.84 1.89 10.37
CA PRO A 251 -46.72 2.40 11.16
C PRO A 251 -46.82 2.13 12.67
N LYS A 252 -48.02 1.96 13.22
CA LYS A 252 -48.22 1.80 14.67
C LYS A 252 -47.98 0.36 15.14
N PHE A 253 -47.12 0.18 16.16
CA PHE A 253 -46.76 -1.13 16.71
C PHE A 253 -46.81 -1.17 18.25
N GLU A 254 -47.23 -2.30 18.79
CA GLU A 254 -46.98 -2.70 20.19
C GLU A 254 -45.62 -3.38 20.25
N LEU A 255 -44.72 -2.92 21.13
CA LEU A 255 -43.39 -3.47 21.37
C LEU A 255 -43.34 -4.10 22.76
N GLU A 256 -43.03 -5.38 22.85
CA GLU A 256 -42.81 -6.09 24.12
C GLU A 256 -41.32 -6.32 24.33
N LEU A 257 -40.74 -5.73 25.38
CA LEU A 257 -39.31 -5.84 25.67
C LEU A 257 -38.97 -7.25 26.17
N LYS A 258 -38.23 -8.04 25.39
CA LYS A 258 -37.91 -9.43 25.73
C LYS A 258 -36.52 -9.63 26.31
N GLN A 259 -35.56 -8.81 25.92
CA GLN A 259 -34.18 -8.92 26.40
C GLN A 259 -33.53 -7.55 26.53
N ILE A 260 -32.69 -7.41 27.55
CA ILE A 260 -31.85 -6.25 27.80
C ILE A 260 -30.43 -6.79 27.91
N GLN A 261 -29.53 -6.40 27.00
CA GLN A 261 -28.13 -6.79 27.05
C GLN A 261 -27.23 -5.58 27.22
N GLU A 262 -26.63 -5.47 28.38
CA GLU A 262 -25.69 -4.40 28.71
C GLU A 262 -24.26 -4.80 28.32
N MET A 263 -23.46 -3.82 27.91
CA MET A 263 -22.03 -4.02 27.71
C MET A 263 -21.34 -4.02 29.07
N LYS A 264 -20.92 -5.19 29.54
CA LYS A 264 -20.17 -5.33 30.77
C LYS A 264 -18.68 -5.47 30.48
N ALA A 265 -17.87 -4.67 31.16
CA ALA A 265 -16.42 -4.82 31.10
C ALA A 265 -16.02 -6.27 31.42
N PRO A 266 -15.05 -6.85 30.70
CA PRO A 266 -14.66 -8.23 30.94
C PRO A 266 -14.05 -8.37 32.34
N GLU A 267 -14.28 -9.51 32.98
CA GLU A 267 -13.55 -9.85 34.19
C GLU A 267 -12.07 -10.10 33.82
N VAL A 268 -11.16 -9.41 34.50
CA VAL A 268 -9.72 -9.48 34.22
C VAL A 268 -9.14 -10.74 34.84
N ASN A 269 -9.40 -11.89 34.20
CA ASN A 269 -8.91 -13.20 34.59
C ASN A 269 -7.83 -13.71 33.62
N GLU A 270 -7.22 -14.86 33.92
CA GLU A 270 -6.15 -15.45 33.10
C GLU A 270 -6.59 -15.72 31.65
N GLU A 271 -7.84 -16.17 31.44
CA GLU A 271 -8.39 -16.45 30.11
C GLU A 271 -8.51 -15.16 29.26
N PHE A 272 -9.01 -14.08 29.87
CA PHE A 272 -9.09 -12.77 29.24
C PHE A 272 -7.71 -12.23 28.89
N LEU A 273 -6.76 -12.29 29.83
CA LEU A 273 -5.40 -11.79 29.62
C LEU A 273 -4.66 -12.59 28.54
N GLU A 274 -4.78 -13.92 28.53
CA GLU A 274 -4.19 -14.76 27.46
C GLU A 274 -4.80 -14.43 26.10
N LYS A 275 -6.12 -14.20 26.03
CA LYS A 275 -6.79 -13.83 24.77
C LYS A 275 -6.31 -12.49 24.23
N VAL A 276 -6.07 -11.50 25.10
CA VAL A 276 -5.74 -10.13 24.67
C VAL A 276 -4.25 -9.93 24.46
N PHE A 277 -3.41 -10.47 25.35
CA PHE A 277 -1.98 -10.22 25.39
C PHE A 277 -1.12 -11.47 25.11
N GLY A 278 -1.72 -12.66 25.06
CA GLY A 278 -1.00 -13.93 24.98
C GLY A 278 -0.54 -14.45 26.34
N LYS A 279 0.18 -15.59 26.34
CA LYS A 279 0.55 -16.35 27.55
C LYS A 279 1.53 -15.67 28.50
N GLU A 280 2.10 -14.54 28.10
CA GLU A 280 3.13 -13.83 28.85
C GLU A 280 2.56 -12.91 29.94
N VAL A 281 1.29 -12.48 29.80
CA VAL A 281 0.63 -11.58 30.74
C VAL A 281 -0.38 -12.35 31.57
N LYS A 282 -0.20 -12.34 32.90
CA LYS A 282 -0.97 -13.16 33.85
C LYS A 282 -1.80 -12.35 34.83
N ASN A 283 -1.52 -11.07 34.96
CA ASN A 283 -2.26 -10.18 35.85
C ASN A 283 -2.35 -8.76 35.29
N GLU A 284 -3.18 -7.93 35.91
CA GLU A 284 -3.40 -6.54 35.50
C GLU A 284 -2.13 -5.69 35.52
N ALA A 285 -1.23 -5.89 36.51
CA ALA A 285 0.01 -5.12 36.58
C ALA A 285 0.91 -5.42 35.37
N GLU A 286 1.02 -6.68 34.97
CA GLU A 286 1.73 -7.09 33.76
C GLU A 286 1.05 -6.57 32.48
N ALA A 287 -0.29 -6.51 32.45
CA ALA A 287 -1.03 -5.95 31.32
C ALA A 287 -0.76 -4.46 31.15
N ARG A 288 -0.74 -3.70 32.25
CA ARG A 288 -0.43 -2.27 32.26
C ARG A 288 1.01 -1.99 31.86
N GLU A 289 1.96 -2.79 32.33
CA GLU A 289 3.36 -2.71 31.90
C GLU A 289 3.54 -3.05 30.41
N PHE A 290 2.76 -4.01 29.90
CA PHE A 290 2.74 -4.33 28.48
C PHE A 290 2.23 -3.13 27.65
N ILE A 291 1.11 -2.54 28.05
CA ILE A 291 0.55 -1.34 27.40
C ILE A 291 1.55 -0.20 27.41
N LYS A 292 2.19 0.06 28.56
CA LYS A 292 3.24 1.08 28.68
C LYS A 292 4.35 0.89 27.64
N LYS A 293 4.89 -0.33 27.51
CA LYS A 293 5.95 -0.64 26.53
C LYS A 293 5.51 -0.43 25.09
N GLU A 294 4.27 -0.78 24.75
CA GLU A 294 3.73 -0.57 23.41
C GLU A 294 3.56 0.93 23.11
N ILE A 295 3.09 1.72 24.07
CA ILE A 295 3.04 3.18 23.97
C ILE A 295 4.46 3.78 23.80
N GLU A 296 5.43 3.28 24.56
CA GLU A 296 6.84 3.70 24.53
C GLU A 296 7.45 3.47 23.15
N LYS A 297 7.22 2.27 22.61
CA LYS A 297 7.66 1.88 21.27
C LYS A 297 7.00 2.74 20.20
N TYR A 298 5.70 3.00 20.32
CA TYR A 298 4.98 3.87 19.39
C TYR A 298 5.60 5.28 19.36
N TYR A 299 5.75 5.93 20.51
CA TYR A 299 6.28 7.30 20.56
C TYR A 299 7.77 7.38 20.23
N THR A 300 8.57 6.36 20.57
CA THR A 300 9.97 6.27 20.11
C THR A 300 10.03 6.25 18.58
N THR A 301 9.17 5.46 17.94
CA THR A 301 9.06 5.43 16.48
C THR A 301 8.65 6.78 15.91
N GLN A 302 7.64 7.43 16.50
CA GLN A 302 7.20 8.76 16.04
C GLN A 302 8.30 9.81 16.21
N SER A 303 9.07 9.75 17.29
CA SER A 303 10.15 10.70 17.57
C SER A 303 11.34 10.52 16.63
N ASN A 304 11.67 9.27 16.27
CA ASN A 304 12.65 8.98 15.23
C ASN A 304 12.18 9.48 13.86
N ASN A 305 10.93 9.23 13.48
CA ASN A 305 10.39 9.73 12.21
C ASN A 305 10.40 11.27 12.17
N TYR A 306 10.07 11.91 13.28
CA TYR A 306 10.13 13.37 13.39
C TYR A 306 11.57 13.88 13.23
N LEU A 307 12.53 13.22 13.86
CA LEU A 307 13.96 13.53 13.72
C LEU A 307 14.42 13.36 12.26
N ASP A 308 14.10 12.22 11.63
CA ASP A 308 14.48 11.94 10.25
C ASP A 308 13.90 12.99 9.28
N ASN A 309 12.63 13.33 9.43
CA ASN A 309 12.00 14.39 8.65
C ASN A 309 12.66 15.75 8.91
N SER A 310 12.99 16.06 10.16
CA SER A 310 13.69 17.30 10.50
C SER A 310 15.08 17.37 9.86
N ILE A 311 15.75 16.25 9.69
CA ILE A 311 17.04 16.16 8.99
C ILE A 311 16.87 16.33 7.47
N TYR A 312 15.80 15.79 6.87
CA TYR A 312 15.57 15.88 5.43
C TYR A 312 15.00 17.22 4.94
N GLU A 313 14.26 17.94 5.79
CA GLU A 313 13.66 19.23 5.43
C GLU A 313 14.61 20.43 5.57
N ASN A 314 15.76 20.26 6.25
CA ASN A 314 16.80 21.30 6.38
C ASN A 314 17.96 21.09 5.39
#